data_AF-A0AAV2R8P0-F1
#
_entry.id   AF-A0AAV2R8P0-F1
#
_cell.length_a   1.000
_cell.length_b   1.000
_cell.length_c   1.000
_cell.angle_alpha   90.00
_cell.angle_beta   90.00
_cell.angle_gamma   90.00
#
_symmetry.space_group_name_H-M   'P 1'
#
loop_
_entity.id
_entity.type
_entity.pdbx_description
1 polymer ?
#
loop_
_entity_poly.entity_id
_entity_poly.type
_entity_poly.pdbx_seq_one_letter_code
_entity_poly.pdbx_strand_id
1 'polypeptide(L)'
;RPENVSILSLGTSLSSGVEYELVCQAWGSRPPATITWWKGGTAPLQDQVMSTSADANVTTSMLKYIARPDDSGKMLTCRAENSLISDSSREDGMKIDVYYAPVVSLQM
;
A
#
# COMPACT_ATOMS: atom_id res chain seq x y z
N ARG A 1 -5.39 17.21 -8.79
CA ARG A 1 -5.68 16.04 -7.94
C ARG A 1 -5.59 14.79 -8.81
N PRO A 2 -5.05 13.67 -8.32
CA PRO A 2 -5.12 12.41 -9.04
C PRO A 2 -6.59 12.03 -9.26
N GLU A 3 -6.89 11.52 -10.45
CA GLU A 3 -8.24 11.10 -10.83
C GLU A 3 -8.61 9.81 -10.10
N ASN A 4 -7.66 8.87 -10.03
CA ASN A 4 -7.83 7.62 -9.31
C ASN A 4 -6.52 7.15 -8.68
N VAL A 5 -6.67 6.31 -7.66
CA VAL A 5 -5.58 5.58 -7.01
C VAL A 5 -6.06 4.16 -6.75
N SER A 6 -5.21 3.17 -6.99
CA SER A 6 -5.57 1.77 -6.81
C SER A 6 -4.37 0.95 -6.33
N ILE A 7 -4.59 0.16 -5.28
CA ILE A 7 -3.65 -0.82 -4.78
C ILE A 7 -3.79 -2.12 -5.57
N LEU A 8 -2.72 -2.48 -6.28
CA LEU A 8 -2.55 -3.76 -6.95
C LEU A 8 -1.94 -4.76 -5.96
N SER A 9 -2.80 -5.42 -5.18
CA SER A 9 -2.40 -6.55 -4.33
C SER A 9 -2.63 -7.87 -5.08
N LEU A 10 -1.63 -8.75 -5.10
CA LEU A 10 -1.66 -10.07 -5.78
C LEU A 10 -2.56 -11.12 -5.08
N GLY A 11 -3.12 -10.79 -3.93
CA GLY A 11 -4.02 -11.66 -3.17
C GLY A 11 -4.41 -10.97 -1.87
N THR A 12 -5.67 -11.04 -1.51
CA THR A 12 -6.22 -10.47 -0.26
C THR A 12 -5.67 -11.14 1.01
N SER A 13 -4.93 -12.24 0.88
CA SER A 13 -4.33 -13.02 1.96
C SER A 13 -2.80 -12.94 1.91
N LEU A 14 -2.19 -12.39 2.96
CA LEU A 14 -0.74 -12.35 3.14
C LEU A 14 -0.34 -13.43 4.14
N SER A 15 0.77 -14.12 3.94
CA SER A 15 1.28 -15.14 4.85
C SER A 15 2.29 -14.53 5.80
N SER A 16 2.18 -14.84 7.10
CA SER A 16 3.11 -14.35 8.11
C SER A 16 4.56 -14.72 7.78
N GLY A 17 5.46 -13.73 7.81
CA GLY A 17 6.89 -13.90 7.56
C GLY A 17 7.30 -13.93 6.08
N VAL A 18 6.36 -13.75 5.16
CA VAL A 18 6.64 -13.65 3.72
C VAL A 18 6.75 -12.17 3.32
N GLU A 19 7.76 -11.86 2.51
CA GLU A 19 7.91 -10.55 1.88
C GLU A 19 6.95 -10.44 0.69
N TYR A 20 6.11 -9.41 0.69
CA TYR A 20 5.17 -9.08 -0.36
C TYR A 20 5.55 -7.77 -1.01
N GLU A 21 5.43 -7.73 -2.33
CA GLU A 21 5.61 -6.51 -3.11
C GLU A 21 4.24 -5.95 -3.44
N LEU A 22 3.86 -4.89 -2.73
CA LEU A 22 2.59 -4.21 -2.91
C LEU A 22 2.80 -3.05 -3.86
N VAL A 23 1.95 -2.97 -4.88
CA VAL A 23 2.04 -1.93 -5.91
C VAL A 23 0.83 -1.03 -5.79
N CYS A 24 1.02 0.27 -5.87
CA CYS A 24 -0.05 1.25 -5.91
C CYS A 24 0.16 2.14 -7.12
N GLN A 25 -0.91 2.38 -7.88
CA GLN A 25 -0.88 3.21 -9.08
C GLN A 25 -1.86 4.37 -8.93
N ALA A 26 -1.39 5.57 -9.19
CA ALA A 26 -2.20 6.78 -9.28
C ALA A 26 -2.11 7.34 -10.70
N TRP A 27 -3.25 7.70 -11.30
CA TRP A 27 -3.31 8.26 -12.65
C TRP A 27 -4.11 9.55 -12.73
N GLY A 28 -3.83 10.35 -13.76
CA GLY A 28 -4.54 11.61 -14.03
C GLY A 28 -4.09 12.78 -13.15
N SER A 29 -2.93 12.69 -12.50
CA SER A 29 -2.34 13.82 -11.78
C SER A 29 -1.32 14.56 -12.64
N ARG A 30 -1.47 15.87 -12.78
CA ARG A 30 -0.46 16.77 -13.35
C ARG A 30 -0.18 17.91 -12.37
N PRO A 31 1.04 18.09 -11.88
CA PRO A 31 2.22 17.21 -11.99
C PRO A 31 2.03 15.82 -11.33
N PRO A 32 2.97 14.88 -11.53
CA PRO A 32 2.91 13.54 -10.94
C PRO A 32 2.62 13.59 -9.45
N ALA A 33 1.69 12.75 -8.98
CA ALA A 33 1.34 12.71 -7.57
C ALA A 33 2.43 11.99 -6.78
N THR A 34 2.69 12.43 -5.55
CA THR A 34 3.54 11.72 -4.60
C THR A 34 2.71 10.67 -3.88
N ILE A 35 3.15 9.41 -3.94
CA ILE A 35 2.47 8.30 -3.27
C ILE A 35 3.18 7.99 -1.94
N THR A 36 2.39 7.82 -0.88
CA THR A 36 2.83 7.44 0.46
C THR A 36 2.02 6.28 0.98
N TRP A 37 2.67 5.29 1.56
CA TRP A 37 2.00 4.13 2.15
C TRP A 37 1.83 4.30 3.66
N TRP A 38 0.63 4.05 4.17
CA TRP A 38 0.27 4.22 5.57
C TRP A 38 -0.29 2.91 6.12
N LYS A 39 0.22 2.47 7.28
CA LYS A 39 -0.28 1.30 7.98
C LYS A 39 -1.01 1.73 9.26
N GLY A 40 -2.30 1.39 9.37
CA GLY A 40 -3.12 1.75 10.53
C GLY A 40 -3.26 3.26 10.75
N GLY A 41 -3.09 4.07 9.70
CA GLY A 41 -3.22 5.54 9.75
C GLY A 41 -2.19 6.27 10.61
N THR A 42 -1.14 5.59 11.11
CA THR A 42 -0.24 6.18 12.11
C THR A 42 0.97 6.87 11.50
N ALA A 43 1.69 6.18 10.61
CA ALA A 43 2.94 6.68 10.04
C ALA A 43 3.15 6.17 8.60
N PRO A 44 3.83 6.96 7.75
CA PRO A 44 4.22 6.53 6.43
C PRO A 44 5.33 5.47 6.49
N LEU A 45 5.24 4.47 5.63
CA LEU A 45 6.26 3.44 5.46
C LEU A 45 7.40 3.96 4.59
N GLN A 46 8.64 3.63 4.95
CA GLN A 46 9.84 4.11 4.23
C GLN A 46 10.31 3.17 3.11
N ASP A 47 10.02 1.87 3.19
CA ASP A 47 10.44 0.85 2.21
C ASP A 47 9.64 0.88 0.89
N GLN A 48 9.39 2.09 0.39
CA GLN A 48 8.66 2.35 -0.85
C GLN A 48 9.58 2.92 -1.93
N VAL A 49 9.46 2.38 -3.14
CA VAL A 49 10.11 2.90 -4.35
C VAL A 49 9.03 3.51 -5.23
N MET A 50 9.18 4.79 -5.55
CA MET A 50 8.24 5.48 -6.44
C MET A 50 8.88 5.67 -7.82
N SER A 51 8.10 5.42 -8.85
CA SER A 51 8.47 5.65 -10.25
C SER A 51 7.32 6.31 -10.99
N THR A 52 7.64 7.18 -11.93
CA THR A 52 6.65 7.85 -12.77
C THR A 52 6.81 7.38 -14.20
N SER A 53 5.71 7.08 -14.89
CA SER A 53 5.73 6.71 -16.30
C SER A 53 6.34 7.82 -17.16
N ALA A 54 6.88 7.46 -18.33
CA ALA A 54 7.51 8.39 -19.26
C ALA A 54 6.59 9.58 -19.63
N ASP A 55 5.30 9.32 -19.77
CA ASP A 55 4.28 10.32 -20.09
C ASP A 55 3.84 11.19 -18.89
N ALA A 56 4.45 11.01 -17.72
CA ALA A 56 4.12 11.71 -16.46
C ALA A 56 2.65 11.60 -16.01
N ASN A 57 1.87 10.70 -16.62
CA ASN A 57 0.44 10.57 -16.38
C ASN A 57 0.09 9.56 -15.27
N VAL A 58 1.00 8.61 -15.04
CA VAL A 58 0.83 7.54 -14.05
C VAL A 58 2.04 7.53 -13.13
N THR A 59 1.76 7.56 -11.83
CA THR A 59 2.75 7.33 -10.78
C THR A 59 2.52 5.95 -10.20
N THR A 60 3.56 5.14 -10.14
CA THR A 60 3.55 3.83 -9.51
C THR A 60 4.45 3.85 -8.28
N SER A 61 3.96 3.31 -7.16
CA SER A 61 4.75 3.10 -5.95
C SER A 61 4.74 1.63 -5.57
N MET A 62 5.92 1.12 -5.26
CA MET A 62 6.15 -0.27 -4.92
C MET A 62 6.69 -0.35 -3.49
N LEU A 63 5.92 -0.95 -2.60
CA LEU A 63 6.24 -1.11 -1.19
C LEU A 63 6.64 -2.56 -0.93
N LYS A 64 7.81 -2.75 -0.32
CA LYS A 64 8.21 -4.05 0.22
C LYS A 64 7.64 -4.20 1.62
N TYR A 65 6.73 -5.15 1.80
CA TYR A 65 6.00 -5.33 3.03
C TYR A 65 6.10 -6.77 3.52
N ILE A 66 6.64 -6.95 4.73
CA ILE A 66 6.72 -8.25 5.39
C ILE A 66 5.51 -8.39 6.30
N ALA A 67 4.61 -9.31 5.97
CA ALA A 67 3.40 -9.52 6.75
C ALA A 67 3.73 -10.10 8.13
N ARG A 68 3.27 -9.44 9.19
CA ARG A 68 3.39 -9.89 10.57
C ARG A 68 2.03 -10.33 11.11
N PRO A 69 1.96 -11.31 12.01
CA PRO A 69 0.69 -11.74 12.59
C PRO A 69 -0.01 -10.57 13.32
N ASP A 70 0.76 -9.69 13.97
CA ASP A 70 0.28 -8.45 14.58
C ASP A 70 -0.29 -7.41 13.61
N ASP A 71 -0.05 -7.56 12.31
CA ASP A 71 -0.60 -6.67 11.29
C ASP A 71 -1.93 -7.16 10.72
N SER A 72 -2.36 -8.39 11.06
CA SER A 72 -3.67 -8.90 10.67
C SER A 72 -4.79 -8.01 11.19
N GLY A 73 -5.71 -7.63 10.30
CA GLY A 73 -6.79 -6.71 10.60
C GLY A 73 -6.44 -5.22 10.50
N LYS A 74 -5.16 -4.86 10.29
CA LYS A 74 -4.78 -3.46 10.03
C LYS A 74 -5.15 -3.06 8.62
N MET A 75 -5.40 -1.76 8.44
CA MET A 75 -5.68 -1.18 7.14
C MET A 75 -4.40 -0.60 6.55
N LEU A 76 -4.04 -1.04 5.35
CA LEU A 76 -2.96 -0.48 4.56
C LEU A 76 -3.57 0.49 3.56
N THR A 77 -3.11 1.73 3.61
CA THR A 77 -3.65 2.83 2.81
C THR A 77 -2.54 3.40 1.94
N CYS A 78 -2.77 3.47 0.64
CA CYS A 78 -1.92 4.17 -0.30
C CYS A 78 -2.51 5.55 -0.53
N ARG A 79 -1.77 6.61 -0.19
CA ARG A 79 -2.20 8.01 -0.33
C ARG A 79 -1.38 8.71 -1.40
N ALA A 80 -2.04 9.17 -2.46
CA ALA A 80 -1.48 9.92 -3.59
C ALA A 80 -1.85 11.40 -3.46
N GLU A 81 -0.85 12.29 -3.38
CA GLU A 81 -1.03 13.73 -3.20
C GLU A 81 -0.36 14.52 -4.33
N ASN A 82 -0.99 15.60 -4.81
CA ASN A 82 -0.40 16.48 -5.80
C ASN A 82 0.14 17.76 -5.14
N SER A 83 1.45 17.97 -5.23
CA SER A 83 2.16 19.06 -4.56
C SER A 83 1.74 20.47 -4.99
N LEU A 84 1.09 20.64 -6.14
CA LEU A 84 0.61 21.95 -6.61
C LEU A 84 -0.83 22.28 -6.20
N ILE A 85 -1.59 21.31 -5.70
CA ILE A 85 -3.01 21.49 -5.38
C ILE A 85 -3.23 21.09 -3.94
N SER A 86 -3.52 22.07 -3.09
CA SER A 86 -3.93 21.84 -1.71
C SER A 86 -5.21 20.99 -1.66
N ASP A 87 -5.28 20.06 -0.71
CA ASP A 87 -6.41 19.14 -0.53
C ASP A 87 -6.68 18.19 -1.72
N SER A 88 -5.64 17.89 -2.48
CA SER A 88 -5.75 17.00 -3.64
C SER A 88 -5.45 15.54 -3.34
N SER A 89 -5.31 15.16 -2.08
CA SER A 89 -4.93 13.80 -1.73
C SER A 89 -6.07 12.81 -2.04
N ARG A 90 -5.76 11.77 -2.79
CA ARG A 90 -6.60 10.58 -2.91
C ARG A 90 -5.95 9.43 -2.20
N GLU A 91 -6.77 8.56 -1.65
CA GLU A 91 -6.31 7.37 -0.97
C GLU A 91 -7.14 6.16 -1.39
N ASP A 92 -6.46 5.02 -1.45
CA ASP A 92 -7.07 3.70 -1.57
C ASP A 92 -6.57 2.84 -0.42
N GLY A 93 -7.41 1.93 0.07
CA GLY A 93 -7.15 1.20 1.29
C GLY A 93 -7.57 -0.26 1.18
N MET A 94 -6.69 -1.15 1.64
CA MET A 94 -6.96 -2.58 1.75
C MET A 94 -6.78 -3.06 3.19
N LYS A 95 -7.58 -4.05 3.60
CA LYS A 95 -7.38 -4.73 4.87
C LYS A 95 -6.32 -5.80 4.72
N ILE A 96 -5.33 -5.80 5.61
CA ILE A 96 -4.29 -6.83 5.67
C ILE A 96 -4.90 -8.05 6.37
N ASP A 97 -5.03 -9.15 5.64
CA ASP A 97 -5.46 -10.42 6.22
C ASP A 97 -4.27 -11.38 6.26
N VAL A 98 -3.73 -11.62 7.46
CA VAL A 98 -2.51 -12.43 7.64
C VAL A 98 -2.87 -13.85 8.05
N TYR A 99 -2.57 -14.81 7.18
CA TYR A 99 -2.70 -16.23 7.46
C TYR A 99 -1.43 -16.78 8.12
N TYR A 100 -1.63 -17.60 9.14
CA TYR A 100 -0.58 -18.34 9.84
C TYR A 100 -1.00 -19.80 10.01
N ALA A 101 -0.01 -20.71 10.03
CA ALA A 101 -0.28 -22.12 10.29
C ALA A 101 -0.82 -22.29 11.72
N PRO A 102 -1.86 -23.12 11.95
CA PRO A 102 -2.38 -23.34 13.29
C PRO A 102 -1.29 -23.95 14.18
N VAL A 103 -1.09 -23.36 15.36
CA VAL A 103 -0.20 -23.93 16.39
C VAL A 103 -0.95 -25.09 17.05
N VAL A 104 -0.66 -26.31 16.62
CA VAL A 104 -1.24 -27.53 17.23
C VAL A 104 -0.63 -27.70 18.61
N SER A 105 -1.39 -27.35 19.65
CA SER A 105 -1.07 -27.73 21.03
C SER A 105 -1.73 -29.08 21.31
N LEU A 106 -0.93 -30.15 21.33
CA LEU A 106 -1.35 -31.45 21.86
C LEU A 106 -1.51 -31.30 23.38
N GLN A 107 -2.75 -31.13 23.85
CA GLN A 107 -3.07 -31.37 25.26
C GLN A 107 -3.21 -32.88 25.45
N MET A 108 -2.33 -33.44 26.30
CA MET A 108 -2.41 -34.81 26.84
C MET A 108 -3.47 -34.92 27.92
#